data_AF-A0A6N3X3U9-F1
#
_entry.id   AF-A0A6N3X3U9-F1
#
_cell.length_a   1.000
_cell.length_b   1.000
_cell.length_c   1.000
_cell.angle_alpha   90.00
_cell.angle_beta   90.00
_cell.angle_gamma   90.00
#
_symmetry.space_group_name_H-M   'P 1'
#
loop_
_entity.id
_entity.type
_entity.pdbx_description
1 polymer ?
#
loop_
_entity_poly.entity_id
_entity_poly.type
_entity_poly.pdbx_seq_one_letter_code
_entity_poly.pdbx_strand_id
1 'polypeptide(L)' 'MAVAEDLALPMSPSMGVPVKPMTMRRWKIRYRIGMSPYHSRIVEAFSQADANKIFDAEMPGAQRCGSAQPLNNP' A
#
# COMPACT_ATOMS: atom_id res chain seq x y z
N MET A 1 -50.21 -28.49 0.18
CA MET A 1 -49.95 -27.23 0.89
C MET A 1 -48.81 -27.48 1.87
N ALA A 2 -47.91 -26.50 2.00
CA ALA A 2 -46.68 -26.48 2.79
C ALA A 2 -45.41 -27.00 2.09
N VAL A 3 -44.61 -26.00 1.70
CA VAL A 3 -43.24 -25.98 1.19
C VAL A 3 -42.24 -26.27 2.31
N ALA A 4 -41.08 -26.81 1.95
CA ALA A 4 -39.87 -26.71 2.78
C ALA A 4 -38.68 -26.42 1.85
N GLU A 5 -38.50 -25.11 1.64
CA GLU A 5 -37.37 -24.46 0.99
C GLU A 5 -36.09 -24.65 1.84
N ASP A 6 -35.01 -24.96 1.13
CA ASP A 6 -33.71 -24.28 1.26
C ASP A 6 -33.15 -24.03 2.67
N LEU A 7 -32.40 -25.01 3.18
CA LEU A 7 -31.45 -24.82 4.28
C LEU A 7 -30.11 -24.30 3.73
N ALA A 8 -30.13 -23.09 3.17
CA ALA A 8 -28.91 -22.31 2.97
C ALA A 8 -28.45 -21.79 4.35
N LEU A 9 -27.39 -22.40 4.88
CA LEU A 9 -26.68 -21.90 6.06
C LEU A 9 -26.13 -20.49 5.74
N PRO A 10 -26.45 -19.44 6.51
CA PRO A 10 -25.84 -18.15 6.32
C PRO A 10 -24.36 -18.24 6.72
N MET A 11 -23.48 -18.15 5.72
CA MET A 11 -22.05 -17.93 5.91
C MET A 11 -21.86 -16.72 6.83
N SER A 12 -21.34 -16.96 8.04
CA SER A 12 -20.99 -15.89 8.96
C SER A 12 -19.86 -15.06 8.35
N PRO A 13 -19.99 -13.74 8.14
CA PRO A 13 -18.84 -12.92 7.83
C PRO A 13 -17.99 -12.84 9.09
N SER A 14 -16.82 -13.49 9.08
CA SER A 14 -15.80 -13.34 10.12
C SER A 14 -15.60 -11.86 10.40
N MET A 15 -15.76 -11.48 11.67
CA MET A 15 -15.58 -10.12 12.15
C MET A 15 -14.24 -9.56 11.65
N GLY A 16 -14.33 -8.68 10.65
CA GLY A 16 -13.21 -7.87 10.22
C GLY A 16 -12.74 -7.07 11.42
N VAL A 17 -11.51 -7.32 11.86
CA VAL A 17 -10.81 -6.44 12.79
C VAL A 17 -10.99 -5.02 12.26
N PRO A 18 -11.42 -4.04 13.08
CA PRO A 18 -11.47 -2.66 12.65
C PRO A 18 -10.04 -2.23 12.36
N VAL A 19 -9.61 -2.34 11.11
CA VAL A 19 -8.42 -1.69 10.63
C VAL A 19 -8.71 -0.22 10.82
N LYS A 20 -8.13 0.39 11.87
CA LYS A 20 -8.02 1.84 11.95
C LYS A 20 -7.66 2.31 10.54
N PRO A 21 -8.38 3.27 9.93
CA PRO A 21 -7.96 3.79 8.63
C PRO A 21 -6.57 4.38 8.86
N MET A 22 -5.54 3.58 8.56
CA MET A 22 -4.19 4.08 8.49
C MET A 22 -4.29 5.14 7.42
N THR A 23 -4.12 6.40 7.80
CA THR A 23 -4.26 7.47 6.83
C THR A 23 -3.18 7.24 5.78
N MET A 24 -3.55 7.07 4.51
CA MET A 24 -2.55 7.00 3.45
C MET A 24 -1.73 8.28 3.50
N ARG A 25 -0.41 8.14 3.56
CA ARG A 25 0.53 9.25 3.55
C ARG A 25 1.29 9.24 2.24
N ARG A 26 1.67 10.42 1.77
CA ARG A 26 2.54 10.57 0.61
C ARG A 26 3.98 10.45 1.07
N TRP A 27 4.76 9.63 0.39
CA TRP A 27 6.15 9.37 0.71
C TRP A 27 7.02 9.70 -0.50
N LYS A 28 8.06 10.51 -0.30
CA LYS A 28 9.06 10.84 -1.31
C LYS A 28 10.20 9.84 -1.24
N ILE A 29 10.44 9.13 -2.33
CA ILE A 29 11.53 8.17 -2.48
C ILE A 29 12.55 8.75 -3.44
N ARG A 30 13.80 8.88 -2.99
CA ARG A 30 14.93 9.26 -3.86
C ARG A 30 15.53 7.99 -4.45
N TYR A 31 15.83 8.01 -5.75
CA TYR A 31 16.37 6.86 -6.45
C TYR A 31 17.29 7.28 -7.59
N ARG A 32 18.06 6.34 -8.12
CA ARG A 32 18.89 6.49 -9.32
C ARG A 32 18.70 5.28 -10.24
N ILE A 33 18.91 5.47 -11.53
CA ILE A 33 18.90 4.39 -12.52
C ILE A 33 20.29 4.40 -13.19
N GLY A 34 21.11 3.38 -12.91
CA GLY A 34 22.50 3.36 -13.38
C GLY A 34 23.30 4.56 -12.88
N MET A 35 23.96 5.27 -13.81
CA MET A 35 24.74 6.49 -13.56
C MET A 35 23.92 7.79 -13.72
N SER A 36 22.60 7.68 -13.88
CA SER A 36 21.73 8.85 -14.02
C SER A 36 21.69 9.70 -12.74
N PRO A 37 21.36 10.99 -12.87
CA PRO A 37 21.12 11.87 -11.73
C PRO A 37 20.10 11.30 -10.74
N TYR A 38 20.09 11.82 -9.51
CA TYR A 38 19.10 11.46 -8.51
C TYR A 38 17.71 11.95 -8.95
N HIS A 39 16.76 11.03 -8.96
CA HIS A 39 15.35 11.31 -9.17
C HIS A 39 14.58 11.15 -7.87
N SER A 40 13.37 11.71 -7.83
CA SER A 40 12.44 11.47 -6.73
C SER A 40 11.07 11.10 -7.25
N ARG A 41 10.47 10.10 -6.62
CA ARG A 41 9.09 9.68 -6.88
C ARG A 41 8.27 9.85 -5.61
N ILE A 42 7.00 10.18 -5.77
CA ILE A 42 6.05 10.25 -4.68
C ILE A 42 5.16 9.02 -4.80
N VAL A 43 5.04 8.26 -3.71
CA VAL A 43 4.15 7.10 -3.61
C VAL A 43 3.20 7.30 -2.43
N GLU A 44 1.99 6.79 -2.55
CA GLU A 44 1.01 6.84 -1.48
C GLU A 44 0.98 5.50 -0.77
N ALA A 45 1.19 5.50 0.54
CA ALA A 45 1.24 4.29 1.32
C ALA A 45 0.89 4.53 2.79
N PHE A 46 0.41 3.48 3.45
CA PHE A 46 0.09 3.49 4.87
C PHE A 46 1.34 3.59 5.75
N SER A 47 2.45 3.02 5.30
CA SER A 47 3.71 3.01 6.03
C SER A 47 4.90 3.28 5.12
N GLN A 48 6.03 3.65 5.72
CA GLN A 48 7.30 3.80 5.02
C GLN A 48 7.74 2.50 4.33
N ALA A 49 7.52 1.37 5.00
CA ALA A 49 7.88 0.06 4.48
C ALA A 49 7.03 -0.30 3.25
N ASP A 50 5.74 0.04 3.26
CA ASP A 50 4.86 -0.18 2.12
C ASP A 50 5.20 0.75 0.96
N ALA A 51 5.49 2.02 1.23
CA ALA A 51 5.98 2.96 0.21
C ALA A 51 7.22 2.42 -0.52
N ASN A 52 8.17 1.90 0.25
CA ASN A 52 9.38 1.28 -0.28
C ASN A 52 9.06 0.06 -1.17
N LYS A 53 8.18 -0.85 -0.71
CA LYS A 53 7.77 -2.03 -1.48
C LYS A 53 7.04 -1.67 -2.77
N ILE A 54 6.13 -0.69 -2.71
CA ILE A 54 5.40 -0.19 -3.88
C ILE A 54 6.41 0.34 -4.91
N PHE A 55 7.37 1.15 -4.47
CA PHE A 55 8.42 1.64 -5.37
C PHE A 55 9.25 0.51 -5.98
N ASP A 56 9.69 -0.46 -5.19
CA ASP A 56 10.47 -1.60 -5.70
C ASP A 56 9.68 -2.42 -6.73
N ALA A 57 8.36 -2.55 -6.54
CA ALA A 57 7.48 -3.22 -7.49
C ALA A 57 7.26 -2.40 -8.77
N GLU A 58 7.10 -1.09 -8.66
CA GLU A 58 6.88 -0.19 -9.81
C GLU A 58 8.16 0.08 -10.61
N MET A 59 9.33 0.04 -9.97
CA MET A 59 10.63 0.36 -10.57
C MET A 59 11.74 -0.64 -10.17
N PRO A 60 11.66 -1.91 -10.61
CA PRO A 60 12.64 -2.94 -10.24
C PRO A 60 14.07 -2.66 -10.71
N GLY A 61 14.25 -1.80 -11.72
CA GLY A 61 15.56 -1.38 -12.23
C GLY A 61 16.13 -0.11 -11.56
N ALA A 62 15.39 0.49 -10.63
CA ALA A 62 15.83 1.69 -9.93
C ALA A 62 16.47 1.33 -8.59
N GLN A 63 17.65 1.88 -8.32
CA GLN A 63 18.28 1.78 -7.02
C GLN A 63 17.78 2.90 -6.11
N ARG A 64 17.09 2.54 -5.02
CA ARG A 64 16.72 3.50 -3.98
C ARG A 64 17.94 4.06 -3.27
N CYS A 65 17.90 5.36 -3.00
CA CYS A 65 18.94 6.11 -2.32
C CYS A 65 18.46 6.49 -0.91
N GLY A 66 18.26 5.46 -0.08
CA GLY A 66 17.71 5.57 1.28
C GLY A 66 16.23 5.15 1.39
N SER A 67 15.64 5.40 2.57
CA SER A 67 14.24 5.08 2.86
C SER A 67 13.28 6.18 2.42
N ALA A 68 12.02 5.80 2.13
CA ALA A 68 10.97 6.76 1.81
C ALA A 68 10.82 7.84 2.90
N GLN A 69 10.80 9.12 2.52
CA GLN A 69 10.64 10.23 3.46
C GLN A 69 9.17 10.69 3.45
N PRO A 70 8.53 10.90 4.62
CA PRO A 70 7.16 11.40 4.63
C PRO A 70 7.15 12.81 4.03
N LEU A 71 6.27 13.05 3.06
CA LEU A 71 5.96 14.40 2.61
C LEU A 71 5.04 15.01 3.67
N ASN A 72 5.63 15.76 4.59
CA ASN A 72 4.86 16.65 5.43
C ASN A 72 4.41 17.80 4.53
N ASN A 73 3.21 17.70 3.98
CA ASN A 73 2.59 18.85 3.32
C ASN A 73 2.11 19.77 4.44
N PRO A 74 2.70 20.97 4.65
CA PRO A 74 2.08 21.97 5.51
C PRO A 74 0.72 22.39 4.95
#